data_AF-A0A0U1NI63-F1
#
_entry.id   AF-A0A0U1NI63-F1
#
_cell.length_a   1.000
_cell.length_b   1.000
_cell.length_c   1.000
_cell.angle_alpha   90.00
_cell.angle_beta   90.00
_cell.angle_gamma   90.00
#
_symmetry.space_group_name_H-M   'P 1'
#
loop_
_entity.id
_entity.type
_entity.pdbx_description
1 polymer ?
#
loop_
_entity_poly.entity_id
_entity_poly.type
_entity_poly.pdbx_seq_one_letter_code
_entity_poly.pdbx_strand_id
1 'polypeptide(L)'
;MGYVAKAEGAAPLASASEILVTDALLLDAALLEAHAQGNTAELVRLYTLAAENALATGDERAADFYLTHAFIFALEKGGPEAGVLNIRLAERGRMKLLDF
;
A
#
# COMPACT_ATOMS: atom_id res chain seq x y z
N MET A 1 -22.46 -39.53 -36.19
CA MET A 1 -23.14 -38.70 -35.18
C MET A 1 -22.52 -39.06 -33.83
N GLY A 2 -21.45 -38.47 -33.31
CA GLY A 2 -20.97 -37.09 -33.38
C GLY A 2 -21.51 -36.32 -32.18
N TYR A 3 -20.75 -36.22 -31.08
CA TYR A 3 -20.62 -35.01 -30.26
C TYR A 3 -19.47 -35.10 -29.23
N VAL A 4 -18.37 -34.43 -29.61
CA VAL A 4 -17.40 -33.60 -28.88
C VAL A 4 -17.01 -33.84 -27.41
N ALA A 5 -15.70 -33.68 -27.23
CA ALA A 5 -14.92 -33.56 -26.01
C ALA A 5 -15.55 -32.64 -24.94
N LYS A 6 -15.53 -33.13 -23.71
CA LYS A 6 -15.77 -32.34 -22.51
C LYS A 6 -14.53 -31.45 -22.31
N ALA A 7 -14.74 -30.14 -22.36
CA ALA A 7 -13.69 -29.12 -22.25
C ALA A 7 -12.84 -29.28 -20.99
N GLU A 8 -11.53 -29.15 -21.19
CA GLU A 8 -10.51 -29.02 -20.16
C GLU A 8 -10.72 -27.75 -19.31
N GLY A 9 -10.24 -27.83 -18.07
CA GLY A 9 -10.56 -26.91 -16.98
C GLY A 9 -10.16 -25.46 -17.22
N ALA A 10 -11.11 -24.57 -16.97
CA ALA A 10 -10.80 -23.20 -16.56
C ALA A 10 -10.22 -23.26 -15.14
N ALA A 11 -8.98 -22.80 -14.97
CA ALA A 11 -8.43 -22.54 -13.64
C ALA A 11 -9.40 -21.64 -12.87
N PRO A 12 -9.68 -21.91 -11.59
CA PRO A 12 -10.61 -21.08 -10.83
C PRO A 12 -10.05 -19.66 -10.75
N LEU A 13 -10.82 -18.68 -11.21
CA LEU A 13 -10.55 -17.28 -10.93
C LEU A 13 -10.65 -17.13 -9.41
N ALA A 14 -9.54 -16.78 -8.76
CA ALA A 14 -9.48 -16.58 -7.32
C ALA A 14 -10.62 -15.64 -6.88
N SER A 15 -11.19 -15.91 -5.71
CA SER A 15 -12.28 -15.07 -5.18
C SER A 15 -11.77 -13.64 -4.91
N ALA A 16 -12.65 -12.64 -4.95
CA ALA A 16 -12.24 -11.24 -4.70
C ALA A 16 -11.53 -11.07 -3.34
N SER A 17 -11.95 -11.81 -2.30
CA SER A 17 -11.28 -11.84 -1.00
C SER A 17 -9.88 -12.45 -1.06
N GLU A 18 -9.69 -13.48 -1.89
CA GLU A 18 -8.40 -14.16 -2.04
C GLU A 18 -7.40 -13.29 -2.83
N ILE A 19 -7.89 -12.54 -3.82
CA ILE A 19 -7.11 -11.52 -4.53
C ILE A 19 -6.66 -10.42 -3.56
N LEU A 20 -7.58 -9.87 -2.77
CA LEU A 20 -7.28 -8.83 -1.76
C LEU A 20 -6.25 -9.30 -0.73
N VAL A 21 -6.35 -10.55 -0.26
CA VAL A 21 -5.37 -11.13 0.67
C VAL A 21 -4.01 -11.32 -0.01
N THR A 22 -4.00 -11.78 -1.27
CA THR A 22 -2.75 -11.95 -2.03
C THR A 22 -2.05 -10.61 -2.25
N ASP A 23 -2.79 -9.55 -2.61
CA ASP A 23 -2.27 -8.20 -2.79
C ASP A 23 -1.66 -7.64 -1.50
N ALA A 24 -2.33 -7.87 -0.36
CA ALA A 24 -1.81 -7.46 0.95
C ALA A 24 -0.51 -8.19 1.32
N LEU A 25 -0.42 -9.50 1.05
CA LEU A 25 0.79 -10.29 1.29
C LEU A 25 1.96 -9.88 0.38
N LEU A 26 1.69 -9.60 -0.89
CA LEU A 26 2.69 -9.11 -1.84
C LEU A 26 3.22 -7.73 -1.42
N LEU A 27 2.34 -6.86 -0.93
CA LEU A 27 2.72 -5.55 -0.42
C LEU A 27 3.60 -5.64 0.84
N ASP A 28 3.27 -6.54 1.77
CA ASP A 28 4.09 -6.78 2.96
C ASP A 28 5.49 -7.29 2.62
N ALA A 29 5.58 -8.25 1.69
CA ALA A 29 6.86 -8.73 1.18
C ALA A 29 7.70 -7.61 0.53
N ALA A 30 7.07 -6.75 -0.27
CA ALA A 30 7.74 -5.62 -0.90
C ALA A 30 8.24 -4.59 0.14
N LEU A 31 7.46 -4.33 1.20
CA LEU A 31 7.89 -3.46 2.29
C LEU A 31 9.13 -4.02 3.00
N LEU A 32 9.14 -5.32 3.32
CA LEU A 32 10.28 -5.98 3.95
C LEU A 32 11.53 -5.94 3.06
N GLU A 33 11.38 -6.17 1.75
CA GLU A 33 12.48 -6.10 0.80
C GLU A 33 13.05 -4.67 0.70
N ALA A 34 12.18 -3.66 0.58
CA ALA A 34 12.62 -2.26 0.51
C ALA A 34 13.35 -1.83 1.80
N HIS A 35 12.91 -2.31 2.97
CA HIS A 35 13.62 -2.13 4.24
C HIS A 35 15.00 -2.79 4.22
N ALA A 36 15.08 -4.04 3.78
CA ALA A 36 16.36 -4.78 3.71
C ALA A 36 17.37 -4.10 2.77
N GLN A 37 16.89 -3.42 1.72
CA GLN A 37 17.71 -2.66 0.78
C GLN A 37 18.00 -1.21 1.23
N GLY A 38 17.35 -0.72 2.28
CA GLY A 38 17.43 0.70 2.67
C GLY A 38 16.84 1.65 1.62
N ASN A 39 15.91 1.18 0.79
CA ASN A 39 15.36 1.93 -0.33
C ASN A 39 14.25 2.87 0.14
N THR A 40 14.65 4.01 0.70
CA THR A 40 13.72 5.01 1.26
C THR A 40 12.72 5.56 0.23
N ALA A 41 13.13 5.71 -1.03
CA ALA A 41 12.22 6.15 -2.09
C ALA A 41 11.07 5.15 -2.31
N GLU A 42 11.39 3.85 -2.33
CA GLU A 42 10.40 2.80 -2.48
C GLU A 42 9.55 2.64 -1.22
N LEU A 43 10.14 2.79 -0.02
CA LEU A 43 9.39 2.78 1.23
C LEU A 43 8.32 3.88 1.27
N VAL A 44 8.62 5.10 0.82
CA VAL A 44 7.61 6.18 0.72
C VAL A 44 6.43 5.74 -0.15
N ARG A 45 6.71 5.14 -1.31
CA ARG A 45 5.68 4.69 -2.26
C ARG A 45 4.84 3.56 -1.68
N LEU A 46 5.48 2.52 -1.14
CA LEU A 46 4.81 1.33 -0.63
C LEU A 46 3.97 1.63 0.63
N TYR A 47 4.49 2.46 1.55
CA TYR A 47 3.70 2.88 2.71
C TYR A 47 2.50 3.74 2.32
N THR A 48 2.63 4.59 1.30
CA THR A 48 1.49 5.36 0.78
C THR A 48 0.41 4.44 0.21
N LEU A 49 0.81 3.42 -0.56
CA LEU A 49 -0.11 2.41 -1.09
C LEU A 49 -0.79 1.59 0.02
N ALA A 50 -0.02 1.19 1.05
CA ALA A 50 -0.56 0.48 2.20
C ALA A 50 -1.62 1.30 2.94
N ALA A 51 -1.39 2.62 3.07
CA ALA A 51 -2.39 3.51 3.63
C ALA A 51 -3.67 3.58 2.80
N GLU A 52 -3.55 3.67 1.48
CA GLU A 52 -4.70 3.71 0.57
C GLU A 52 -5.53 2.42 0.64
N ASN A 53 -4.87 1.26 0.69
CA ASN A 53 -5.54 -0.02 0.89
C ASN A 53 -6.25 -0.10 2.26
N ALA A 54 -5.63 0.41 3.31
CA ALA A 54 -6.25 0.48 4.63
C ALA A 54 -7.48 1.39 4.65
N LEU A 55 -7.43 2.56 3.99
CA LEU A 55 -8.60 3.43 3.83
C LEU A 55 -9.72 2.76 3.06
N ALA A 56 -9.40 2.07 1.97
CA ALA A 56 -10.38 1.37 1.14
C ALA A 56 -11.13 0.26 1.91
N THR A 57 -10.48 -0.34 2.92
CA THR A 57 -11.07 -1.37 3.78
C THR A 57 -11.67 -0.81 5.09
N GLY A 58 -11.57 0.51 5.31
CA GLY A 58 -12.10 1.18 6.50
C GLY A 58 -11.21 1.10 7.74
N ASP A 59 -9.98 0.61 7.61
CA ASP A 59 -9.01 0.60 8.71
C ASP A 59 -8.24 1.93 8.80
N GLU A 60 -8.93 2.95 9.34
CA GLU A 60 -8.39 4.28 9.52
C GLU A 60 -7.10 4.30 10.37
N ARG A 61 -6.99 3.41 11.36
CA ARG A 61 -5.81 3.35 12.24
C ARG A 61 -4.59 2.83 11.50
N ALA A 62 -4.74 1.77 10.70
CA ALA A 62 -3.67 1.29 9.85
C ALA A 62 -3.27 2.33 8.80
N ALA A 63 -4.24 3.04 8.21
CA ALA A 63 -3.95 4.11 7.27
C ALA A 63 -3.09 5.23 7.88
N ASP A 64 -3.42 5.67 9.09
CA ASP A 64 -2.65 6.69 9.80
C ASP A 64 -1.24 6.23 10.14
N PHE A 65 -1.08 4.98 10.55
CA PHE A 65 0.21 4.37 10.80
C PHE A 65 1.07 4.37 9.53
N TYR A 66 0.53 3.89 8.41
CA TYR A 66 1.26 3.81 7.15
C TYR A 66 1.59 5.19 6.56
N LEU A 67 0.67 6.16 6.60
CA LEU A 67 0.96 7.53 6.16
C LEU A 67 2.06 8.18 6.98
N THR A 68 2.07 7.94 8.30
CA THR A 68 3.11 8.48 9.19
C THR A 68 4.49 7.92 8.80
N HIS A 69 4.58 6.62 8.50
CA HIS A 69 5.83 6.02 8.03
C HIS A 69 6.25 6.56 6.65
N ALA A 70 5.33 6.67 5.70
CA ALA A 70 5.63 7.30 4.41
C ALA A 70 6.20 8.71 4.59
N PHE A 71 5.61 9.50 5.49
CA PHE A 71 6.06 10.87 5.78
C PHE A 71 7.47 10.90 6.39
N ILE A 72 7.77 10.03 7.35
CA ILE A 72 9.10 9.93 7.96
C ILE A 72 10.16 9.60 6.90
N PHE A 73 9.93 8.60 6.06
CA PHE A 73 10.90 8.25 5.00
C PHE A 73 11.03 9.35 3.95
N ALA A 74 9.97 10.11 3.68
CA ALA A 74 10.03 11.26 2.78
C ALA A 74 10.90 12.39 3.36
N LEU A 75 10.82 12.63 4.67
CA LEU A 75 11.70 13.58 5.36
C LEU A 75 13.16 13.10 5.35
N GLU A 76 13.41 11.83 5.66
CA GLU A 76 14.77 11.26 5.71
C GLU A 76 15.51 11.38 4.38
N LYS A 77 14.81 11.22 3.25
CA LYS A 77 15.40 11.40 1.93
C LYS A 77 15.42 12.86 1.43
N GLY A 78 14.83 13.79 2.18
CA GLY A 78 14.66 15.20 1.75
C GLY A 78 13.75 15.36 0.53
N GLY A 79 12.75 14.48 0.39
CA GLY A 79 11.89 14.40 -0.80
C GLY A 79 10.70 15.36 -0.79
N PRO A 80 10.24 15.83 -1.96
CA PRO A 80 9.07 16.71 -2.07
C PRO A 80 7.76 16.05 -1.60
N GLU A 81 7.71 14.71 -1.53
CA GLU A 81 6.55 13.97 -1.05
C GLU A 81 6.21 14.30 0.41
N ALA A 82 7.18 14.76 1.20
CA ALA A 82 6.97 15.14 2.59
C ALA A 82 5.90 16.23 2.72
N GLY A 83 5.84 17.21 1.81
CA GLY A 83 4.83 18.26 1.84
C GLY A 83 3.41 17.74 1.58
N VAL A 84 3.24 16.89 0.57
CA VAL A 84 1.94 16.29 0.23
C VAL A 84 1.46 15.36 1.34
N LEU A 85 2.35 14.51 1.86
CA LEU A 85 2.06 13.65 3.01
C LEU A 85 1.76 14.49 4.26
N ASN A 86 2.42 15.66 4.38
CA ASN A 86 2.19 16.57 5.49
C ASN A 86 0.74 17.07 5.54
N ILE A 87 0.27 17.54 4.39
CA ILE A 87 -1.12 18.00 4.21
C ILE A 87 -2.11 16.88 4.54
N ARG A 88 -1.93 15.69 3.97
CA ARG A 88 -2.86 14.55 4.17
C ARG A 88 -3.01 14.16 5.65
N LEU A 89 -1.91 14.07 6.38
CA LEU A 89 -1.92 13.70 7.79
C LEU A 89 -2.45 14.84 8.68
N ALA A 90 -2.26 16.11 8.28
CA ALA A 90 -2.85 17.26 8.98
C ALA A 90 -4.37 17.31 8.84
N GLU A 91 -4.90 17.06 7.63
CA GLU A 91 -6.35 16.93 7.37
C GLU A 91 -6.99 15.82 8.23
N ARG A 92 -6.23 14.76 8.50
CA ARG A 92 -6.64 13.64 9.35
C ARG A 92 -6.41 13.87 10.85
N GLY A 93 -5.91 15.05 11.24
CA GLY A 93 -5.65 15.41 12.63
C GLY A 93 -4.50 14.63 13.28
N ARG A 94 -3.62 14.02 12.48
CA ARG A 94 -2.48 13.21 12.97
C ARG A 94 -1.23 14.03 13.25
N MET A 95 -1.14 15.23 12.68
CA MET A 95 -0.09 16.20 13.00
C MET A 95 -0.50 17.61 12.59
N LYS A 96 0.39 18.56 12.85
CA LYS A 96 0.23 19.94 12.38
C LYS A 96 0.71 20.06 10.95
N LEU A 97 0.07 20.95 10.20
CA LEU A 97 0.61 21.43 8.93
C LEU A 97 1.95 22.12 9.22
N LEU A 98 2.99 21.71 8.51
CA LEU A 98 4.34 22.24 8.65
C LEU A 98 4.65 23.19 7.50
N ASP A 99 5.49 24.17 7.80
CA ASP A 99 6.09 25.09 6.84
C ASP A 99 7.56 24.66 6.69
N PHE A 100 7.96 24.27 5.48
CA PHE A 100 9.28 23.71 5.16
C PHE A 100 10.06 24.64 4.24
#